data_AF-A0A8H4NQX1-F1
#
_entry.id   AF-A0A8H4NQX1-F1
#
_cell.length_a   1.000
_cell.length_b   1.000
_cell.length_c   1.000
_cell.angle_alpha   90.00
_cell.angle_beta   90.00
_cell.angle_gamma   90.00
#
_symmetry.space_group_name_H-M   'P 1'
#
loop_
_entity.id
_entity.type
_entity.pdbx_description
1 polymer ?
#
loop_
_entity_poly.entity_id
_entity_poly.type
_entity_poly.pdbx_seq_one_letter_code
_entity_poly.pdbx_strand_id
1 'polypeptide(L)'
;MARLQIWIAFGQRRGNDPLHWMIVTSPEDHSTATWYHVVGGPTQGGGYKLMIQSPKRFDSHGISEHHYVGELDEKDQKKLKASAQKIPAQYCQGWTVQVLSDLERKGLVPAGTAEHWHNQVEPNPYEAGGSSASGSGSSTQGGSSRGSSSQGGSSSGSGSQGPEWVWDQAYGQYKYWDAAANRWVWASEVGQ
;
A
#
# COMPACT_ATOMS: atom_id res chain seq x y z
N MET A 1 19.03 0.34 21.07
CA MET A 1 18.85 -0.77 20.10
C MET A 1 18.86 -0.14 18.72
N ALA A 2 19.43 -0.79 17.71
CA ALA A 2 19.41 -0.24 16.36
C ALA A 2 17.96 -0.22 15.83
N ARG A 3 17.63 0.83 15.09
CA ARG A 3 16.36 0.99 14.40
C ARG A 3 16.57 0.80 12.91
N LEU A 4 15.57 0.21 12.26
CA LEU A 4 15.49 0.10 10.82
C LEU A 4 14.31 0.95 10.37
N GLN A 5 14.52 1.72 9.32
CA GLN A 5 13.44 2.41 8.64
C GLN A 5 12.77 1.47 7.64
N ILE A 6 11.44 1.60 7.53
CA ILE A 6 10.60 0.91 6.56
C ILE A 6 10.26 1.90 5.46
N TRP A 7 10.43 1.46 4.23
CA TRP A 7 10.17 2.22 3.02
C TRP A 7 9.34 1.38 2.05
N ILE A 8 8.55 2.05 1.22
CA ILE A 8 8.08 1.49 -0.04
C ILE A 8 8.96 2.04 -1.15
N ALA A 9 9.57 1.15 -1.92
CA ALA A 9 10.36 1.50 -3.09
C ALA A 9 9.59 1.18 -4.36
N PHE A 10 9.63 2.10 -5.30
CA PHE A 10 9.07 1.92 -6.64
C PHE A 10 10.18 1.54 -7.62
N GLY A 11 9.97 0.46 -8.35
CA GLY A 11 10.83 0.10 -9.47
C GLY A 11 10.64 1.07 -10.64
N GLN A 12 11.67 1.21 -11.47
CA GLN A 12 11.60 1.95 -12.73
C GLN A 12 10.43 1.43 -13.60
N ARG A 13 9.56 2.35 -14.05
CA ARG A 13 8.45 2.00 -14.94
C ARG A 13 8.97 1.50 -16.28
N ARG A 14 8.37 0.43 -16.80
CA ARG A 14 8.74 -0.18 -18.09
C ARG A 14 7.55 -0.10 -19.03
N GLY A 15 7.53 0.90 -19.91
CA GLY A 15 6.39 1.15 -20.78
C GLY A 15 5.12 1.45 -19.99
N ASN A 16 4.03 0.74 -20.30
CA ASN A 16 2.73 0.91 -19.65
C ASN A 16 2.47 -0.12 -18.53
N ASP A 17 3.49 -0.90 -18.13
CA ASP A 17 3.34 -1.83 -17.03
C ASP A 17 3.11 -1.06 -15.71
N PRO A 18 2.31 -1.61 -14.77
CA PRO A 18 2.20 -1.05 -13.44
C PRO A 18 3.54 -0.99 -12.72
N LEU A 19 3.70 -0.02 -11.82
CA LEU A 19 4.90 0.16 -11.03
C LEU A 19 5.13 -1.05 -10.13
N HIS A 20 6.37 -1.53 -10.15
CA HIS A 20 6.77 -2.61 -9.27
C HIS A 20 7.00 -2.09 -7.86
N TRP A 21 6.15 -2.45 -6.90
CA TRP A 21 6.30 -2.05 -5.49
C TRP A 21 7.12 -3.07 -4.70
N MET A 22 7.90 -2.55 -3.75
CA MET A 22 8.74 -3.33 -2.84
C MET A 22 8.69 -2.73 -1.45
N ILE A 23 8.72 -3.56 -0.41
CA ILE A 23 9.01 -3.09 0.94
C ILE A 23 10.53 -3.17 1.14
N VAL A 24 11.12 -2.08 1.60
CA VAL A 24 12.55 -1.99 1.88
C VAL A 24 12.76 -1.68 3.35
N THR A 25 13.69 -2.40 3.98
CA THR A 25 14.20 -2.01 5.31
C THR A 25 15.66 -1.64 5.21
N SER A 26 16.05 -0.61 5.93
CA SER A 26 17.42 -0.09 5.92
C SER A 26 17.74 0.60 7.25
N PRO A 27 18.98 0.56 7.75
CA PRO A 27 19.40 1.47 8.83
C PRO A 27 19.29 2.93 8.39
N GLU A 28 19.31 3.85 9.35
CA GLU A 28 19.20 5.31 9.11
C GLU A 28 20.30 5.86 8.20
N ASP A 29 21.50 5.25 8.21
CA ASP A 29 22.62 5.64 7.35
C ASP A 29 22.52 5.07 5.91
N HIS A 30 21.48 4.28 5.63
CA HIS A 30 21.25 3.61 4.36
C HIS A 30 22.42 2.74 3.84
N SER A 31 23.32 2.33 4.73
CA SER A 31 24.51 1.54 4.40
C SER A 31 24.17 0.22 3.70
N THR A 32 23.06 -0.40 4.08
CA THR A 32 22.54 -1.64 3.50
C THR A 32 21.01 -1.65 3.50
N ALA A 33 20.43 -2.46 2.63
CA ALA A 33 18.99 -2.64 2.56
C ALA A 33 18.61 -4.12 2.44
N THR A 34 17.43 -4.47 2.95
CA THR A 34 16.75 -5.73 2.66
C THR A 34 15.49 -5.44 1.87
N TRP A 35 15.34 -6.06 0.71
CA TRP A 35 14.18 -5.90 -0.17
C TRP A 35 13.23 -7.07 -0.01
N TYR A 36 11.94 -6.78 0.13
CA TYR A 36 10.84 -7.74 0.13
C TYR A 36 9.90 -7.39 -1.01
N HIS A 37 9.77 -8.28 -1.99
CA HIS A 37 8.95 -8.01 -3.16
C HIS A 37 8.48 -9.29 -3.84
N VAL A 38 7.40 -9.18 -4.61
CA VAL A 38 6.90 -10.30 -5.42
C VAL A 38 7.35 -10.13 -6.86
N VAL A 39 7.96 -11.16 -7.43
CA VAL A 39 8.38 -11.22 -8.84
C VAL A 39 7.57 -12.29 -9.58
N GLY A 40 7.78 -12.41 -10.89
CA GLY A 40 7.03 -13.37 -11.71
C GLY A 40 5.67 -12.81 -12.12
N GLY A 41 4.69 -13.71 -12.21
CA GLY A 41 3.34 -13.39 -12.67
C GLY A 41 3.15 -13.53 -14.18
N PRO A 42 1.94 -13.21 -14.68
CA PRO A 42 1.56 -13.40 -16.08
C PRO A 42 2.49 -12.70 -17.08
N THR A 43 3.06 -11.54 -16.71
CA THR A 43 4.07 -10.80 -17.49
C THR A 43 5.32 -11.60 -17.81
N GLN A 44 5.71 -12.52 -16.90
CA GLN A 44 6.95 -13.30 -16.98
C GLN A 44 6.67 -14.77 -17.30
N GLY A 45 5.44 -15.11 -17.69
CA GLY A 45 5.04 -16.47 -18.06
C GLY A 45 5.07 -17.48 -16.90
N GLY A 46 4.97 -17.02 -15.65
CA GLY A 46 5.09 -17.87 -14.46
C GLY A 46 4.19 -17.45 -13.30
N GLY A 47 4.19 -18.26 -12.24
CA GLY A 47 3.51 -17.91 -10.99
C GLY A 47 4.20 -16.75 -10.26
N TYR A 48 3.46 -16.07 -9.40
CA TYR A 48 4.02 -15.08 -8.49
C TYR A 48 4.93 -15.74 -7.44
N LYS A 49 6.04 -15.10 -7.11
CA LYS A 49 7.01 -15.58 -6.11
C LYS A 49 7.50 -14.46 -5.21
N LEU A 50 7.39 -14.65 -3.90
CA LEU A 50 8.03 -13.79 -2.92
C LEU A 50 9.55 -13.94 -2.98
N MET A 51 10.25 -12.82 -3.08
CA MET A 51 11.70 -12.71 -2.99
C MET A 51 12.06 -11.81 -1.81
N ILE A 52 12.99 -12.29 -0.98
CA ILE A 52 13.58 -11.52 0.12
C ILE A 52 15.07 -11.47 -0.13
N GLN A 53 15.61 -10.28 -0.42
CA GLN A 53 16.99 -10.11 -0.88
C GLN A 53 17.77 -9.24 0.09
N SER A 54 18.90 -9.74 0.56
CA SER A 54 19.84 -9.03 1.45
C SER A 54 21.25 -9.60 1.27
N PRO A 55 22.31 -8.77 1.33
CA PRO A 55 22.28 -7.31 1.35
C PRO A 55 22.02 -6.74 -0.04
N LYS A 56 21.26 -5.63 -0.11
CA LYS A 56 21.04 -4.84 -1.31
C LYS A 56 21.41 -3.38 -1.04
N ARG A 57 21.63 -2.62 -2.11
CA ARG A 57 21.75 -1.16 -2.01
C ARG A 57 20.37 -0.57 -1.77
N PHE A 58 20.28 0.47 -0.94
CA PHE A 58 19.07 1.28 -0.81
C PHE A 58 18.80 1.97 -2.16
N ASP A 59 19.76 2.76 -2.66
CA ASP A 59 19.67 3.43 -3.95
C ASP A 59 20.20 2.57 -5.11
N SER A 60 19.38 1.62 -5.55
CA SER A 60 19.68 0.84 -6.77
C SER A 60 19.16 1.55 -8.01
N HIS A 61 19.90 1.46 -9.14
CA HIS A 61 19.48 1.98 -10.45
C HIS A 61 18.09 1.48 -10.91
N GLY A 62 17.65 0.32 -10.40
CA GLY A 62 16.33 -0.24 -10.71
C GLY A 62 15.18 0.39 -9.92
N ILE A 63 15.47 1.27 -8.96
CA ILE A 63 14.48 1.99 -8.14
C ILE A 63 14.37 3.41 -8.69
N SER A 64 13.14 3.91 -8.81
CA SER A 64 12.85 5.29 -9.16
C SER A 64 12.66 6.15 -7.93
N GLU A 65 12.00 5.64 -6.90
CA GLU A 65 11.55 6.42 -5.74
C GLU A 65 11.52 5.57 -4.45
N HIS A 66 11.68 6.26 -3.32
CA HIS A 66 11.51 5.72 -1.98
C HIS A 66 10.51 6.55 -1.20
N HIS A 67 9.60 5.86 -0.52
CA HIS A 67 8.50 6.45 0.23
C HIS A 67 8.59 5.98 1.68
N TYR A 68 8.83 6.90 2.61
CA TYR A 68 9.02 6.56 4.01
C TYR A 68 7.70 6.11 4.66
N VAL A 69 7.73 4.99 5.36
CA VAL A 69 6.55 4.42 6.04
C VAL A 69 6.65 4.56 7.56
N GLY A 70 7.83 4.31 8.13
CA GLY A 70 8.03 4.35 9.58
C GLY A 70 9.34 3.69 10.01
N GLU A 71 9.47 3.45 11.31
CA GLU A 71 10.62 2.75 11.88
C GLU A 71 10.19 1.48 12.61
N LEU A 72 11.07 0.49 12.63
CA LEU A 72 10.95 -0.71 13.44
C LEU A 72 12.23 -0.94 14.24
N ASP A 73 12.10 -1.45 15.47
CA ASP A 73 13.25 -1.95 16.22
C ASP A 73 13.83 -3.17 15.50
N GLU A 74 15.15 -3.30 15.37
CA GLU A 74 15.78 -4.42 14.67
C GLU A 74 15.29 -5.81 15.13
N LYS A 75 14.95 -5.95 16.42
CA LYS A 75 14.34 -7.18 17.00
C LYS A 75 13.02 -7.58 16.33
N ASP A 76 12.27 -6.60 15.82
CA ASP A 76 10.97 -6.76 15.17
C ASP A 76 11.09 -7.02 13.67
N GLN A 77 12.30 -7.02 13.09
CA GLN A 77 12.51 -7.35 11.67
C GLN A 77 12.01 -8.76 11.33
N LYS A 78 12.08 -9.70 12.28
CA LYS A 78 11.52 -11.05 12.12
C LYS A 78 10.00 -11.03 12.00
N LYS A 79 9.30 -10.10 12.65
CA LYS A 79 7.85 -9.94 12.53
C LYS A 79 7.48 -9.42 11.14
N LEU A 80 8.26 -8.48 10.59
CA LEU A 80 8.10 -8.03 9.20
C LEU A 80 8.30 -9.18 8.22
N LYS A 81 9.38 -9.95 8.36
CA LYS A 81 9.63 -11.12 7.52
C LYS A 81 8.47 -12.13 7.60
N ALA A 82 7.96 -12.39 8.81
CA ALA A 82 6.82 -13.29 9.00
C ALA A 82 5.54 -12.75 8.34
N SER A 83 5.27 -11.44 8.41
CA SER A 83 4.18 -10.79 7.68
C SER A 83 4.32 -10.99 6.17
N ALA A 84 5.49 -10.71 5.63
CA ALA A 84 5.79 -10.87 4.20
C ALA A 84 5.57 -12.30 3.71
N GLN A 85 6.00 -13.30 4.49
CA GLN A 85 5.87 -14.73 4.15
C GLN A 85 4.44 -15.28 4.34
N LYS A 86 3.65 -14.67 5.23
CA LYS A 86 2.26 -15.08 5.50
C LYS A 86 1.33 -14.73 4.34
N ILE A 87 1.55 -13.60 3.68
CA ILE A 87 0.71 -13.15 2.58
C ILE A 87 1.06 -13.92 1.30
N PRO A 88 0.10 -14.60 0.65
CA PRO A 88 0.34 -15.31 -0.61
C PRO A 88 0.94 -14.39 -1.67
N ALA A 89 1.89 -14.92 -2.45
CA ALA A 89 2.46 -14.18 -3.55
C ALA A 89 1.40 -13.91 -4.63
N GLN A 90 1.23 -12.65 -4.99
CA GLN A 90 0.22 -12.14 -5.93
C GLN A 90 0.74 -10.86 -6.59
N TYR A 91 -0.13 -10.09 -7.24
CA TYR A 91 0.21 -8.77 -7.76
C TYR A 91 0.95 -7.90 -6.72
N CYS A 92 2.11 -7.34 -7.08
CA CYS A 92 3.08 -6.82 -6.10
C CYS A 92 2.54 -5.65 -5.26
N GLN A 93 1.72 -4.78 -5.86
CA GLN A 93 1.12 -3.65 -5.14
C GLN A 93 0.08 -4.14 -4.13
N GLY A 94 -0.81 -5.04 -4.55
CA GLY A 94 -1.79 -5.67 -3.65
C GLY A 94 -1.14 -6.51 -2.54
N TRP A 95 -0.06 -7.24 -2.85
CA TRP A 95 0.75 -7.92 -1.83
C TRP A 95 1.34 -6.94 -0.81
N THR A 96 1.90 -5.83 -1.28
CA THR A 96 2.52 -4.80 -0.42
C THR A 96 1.50 -4.22 0.56
N VAL A 97 0.31 -3.86 0.08
CA VAL A 97 -0.79 -3.34 0.90
C VAL A 97 -1.24 -4.35 1.97
N GLN A 98 -1.36 -5.63 1.61
CA GLN A 98 -1.74 -6.66 2.59
C GLN A 98 -0.66 -6.88 3.67
N VAL A 99 0.62 -6.78 3.30
CA VAL A 99 1.71 -6.82 4.27
C VAL A 99 1.64 -5.61 5.20
N LEU A 100 1.45 -4.40 4.66
CA LEU A 100 1.26 -3.19 5.47
C LEU A 100 0.08 -3.33 6.43
N SER A 101 -1.05 -3.89 5.99
CA SER A 101 -2.22 -4.14 6.85
C SER A 101 -1.90 -5.10 8.01
N ASP A 102 -1.11 -6.16 7.77
CA ASP A 102 -0.68 -7.08 8.83
C ASP A 102 0.35 -6.43 9.78
N LEU A 103 1.21 -5.53 9.30
CA LEU A 103 2.13 -4.75 10.13
C LEU A 103 1.40 -3.72 10.98
N GLU A 104 0.41 -3.05 10.40
CA GLU A 104 -0.42 -2.05 11.06
C GLU A 104 -1.20 -2.68 12.22
N ARG A 105 -1.82 -3.83 11.99
CA ARG A 105 -2.48 -4.62 13.05
C ARG A 105 -1.52 -5.03 14.18
N LYS A 106 -0.21 -5.18 13.89
CA LYS A 106 0.82 -5.50 14.88
C LYS A 106 1.41 -4.26 15.57
N GLY A 107 0.97 -3.05 15.18
CA GLY A 107 1.53 -1.79 15.67
C GLY A 107 2.97 -1.53 15.21
N LEU A 108 3.39 -2.12 14.09
CA LEU A 108 4.74 -1.96 13.54
C LEU A 108 4.83 -0.83 12.50
N VAL A 109 3.69 -0.37 11.99
CA VAL A 109 3.56 0.83 11.16
C VAL A 109 2.36 1.64 11.65
N PRO A 110 2.29 2.95 11.34
CA PRO A 110 1.18 3.80 11.76
C PRO A 110 -0.18 3.32 11.26
N ALA A 111 -1.23 3.58 12.02
CA ALA A 111 -2.61 3.35 11.57
C ALA A 111 -2.92 4.18 10.32
N GLY A 112 -3.74 3.64 9.42
CA GLY A 112 -4.11 4.24 8.13
C GLY A 112 -3.06 4.02 7.02
N THR A 113 -1.90 3.43 7.33
CA THR A 113 -0.85 3.17 6.33
C THR A 113 -1.37 2.27 5.21
N ALA A 114 -2.04 1.17 5.54
CA ALA A 114 -2.51 0.23 4.51
C ALA A 114 -3.57 0.86 3.60
N GLU A 115 -4.52 1.62 4.15
CA GLU A 115 -5.57 2.30 3.39
C GLU A 115 -4.98 3.37 2.45
N HIS A 116 -4.03 4.16 2.95
CA HIS A 116 -3.33 5.16 2.16
C HIS A 116 -2.68 4.55 0.90
N TRP A 117 -1.99 3.43 1.06
CA TRP A 117 -1.32 2.73 -0.03
C TRP A 117 -2.30 1.96 -0.93
N HIS A 118 -3.39 1.45 -0.36
CA HIS A 118 -4.46 0.81 -1.13
C HIS A 118 -5.04 1.76 -2.19
N ASN A 119 -5.25 3.03 -1.83
CA ASN A 119 -5.82 4.04 -2.74
C ASN A 119 -4.89 4.44 -3.90
N GLN A 120 -3.63 3.98 -3.89
CA GLN A 120 -2.62 4.23 -4.92
C GLN A 120 -2.35 3.00 -5.79
N VAL A 121 -3.01 1.88 -5.53
CA VAL A 121 -2.86 0.65 -6.31
C VAL A 121 -3.38 0.90 -7.73
N GLU A 122 -2.50 0.65 -8.71
CA GLU A 122 -2.85 0.66 -10.12
C GLU A 122 -3.69 -0.57 -10.48
N PRO A 123 -4.65 -0.44 -11.42
CA PRO A 123 -5.47 -1.55 -11.87
C PRO A 123 -4.61 -2.74 -12.33
N ASN A 124 -4.95 -3.95 -11.87
CA ASN A 124 -4.28 -5.17 -12.31
C ASN A 124 -4.71 -5.50 -13.75
N PRO A 125 -3.84 -5.36 -14.77
CA PRO A 125 -4.23 -5.59 -16.17
C PRO A 125 -4.52 -7.06 -16.48
N TYR A 126 -4.21 -7.98 -15.57
CA TYR A 126 -4.39 -9.42 -15.74
C TYR A 126 -5.61 -9.98 -14.99
N GLU A 127 -6.33 -9.17 -14.21
CA GLU A 127 -7.58 -9.58 -13.55
C GLU A 127 -8.80 -9.44 -14.48
N ALA A 128 -8.70 -8.64 -15.54
CA ALA A 128 -9.74 -8.47 -16.56
C ALA A 128 -9.69 -9.57 -17.64
N GLY A 129 -9.87 -10.82 -17.23
CA GLY A 129 -9.94 -12.00 -18.10
C GLY A 129 -11.27 -12.75 -18.05
N GLY A 130 -12.32 -12.16 -17.49
CA GLY A 130 -13.61 -12.81 -17.32
C GLY A 130 -14.79 -11.85 -17.46
N SER A 131 -15.06 -11.35 -18.67
CA SER A 131 -16.41 -11.08 -19.21
C SER A 131 -16.31 -10.30 -20.54
N SER A 132 -16.02 -11.01 -21.62
CA SER A 132 -16.30 -10.51 -22.98
C SER A 132 -16.63 -11.69 -23.91
N ALA A 133 -17.80 -12.27 -23.68
CA ALA A 133 -18.65 -13.04 -24.59
C ALA A 133 -20.03 -13.05 -23.90
N SER A 134 -21.15 -12.59 -24.46
CA SER A 134 -21.75 -13.01 -25.73
C SER A 134 -22.87 -12.02 -26.05
N GLY A 135 -23.08 -11.73 -27.33
CA GLY A 135 -24.26 -11.00 -27.78
C GLY A 135 -25.56 -11.80 -27.70
N SER A 136 -26.66 -11.04 -27.83
CA SER A 136 -27.96 -11.42 -28.39
C SER A 136 -28.94 -12.22 -27.53
N GLY A 137 -30.11 -11.62 -27.22
CA GLY A 137 -31.27 -12.37 -26.74
C GLY A 137 -32.42 -11.57 -26.12
N SER A 138 -33.29 -11.04 -26.97
CA SER A 138 -34.60 -10.39 -26.77
C SER A 138 -35.57 -10.88 -25.65
N SER A 139 -36.29 -9.90 -25.07
CA SER A 139 -37.74 -9.80 -24.76
C SER A 139 -38.41 -10.55 -23.57
N THR A 140 -38.97 -9.78 -22.61
CA THR A 140 -40.40 -9.38 -22.45
C THR A 140 -40.89 -9.35 -20.98
N GLN A 141 -41.45 -8.19 -20.59
CA GLN A 141 -42.56 -7.91 -19.66
C GLN A 141 -42.74 -8.61 -18.29
N GLY A 142 -42.91 -7.76 -17.27
CA GLY A 142 -44.21 -7.70 -16.58
C GLY A 142 -44.16 -7.68 -15.04
N GLY A 143 -44.78 -6.67 -14.42
CA GLY A 143 -45.37 -6.81 -13.08
C GLY A 143 -44.99 -5.76 -12.04
N SER A 144 -45.89 -4.81 -11.80
CA SER A 144 -45.80 -3.77 -10.76
C SER A 144 -46.34 -4.24 -9.40
N SER A 145 -45.76 -3.76 -8.29
CA SER A 145 -46.47 -3.34 -7.06
C SER A 145 -45.46 -2.68 -6.10
N ARG A 146 -45.55 -1.37 -5.86
CA ARG A 146 -46.18 -0.69 -4.69
C ARG A 146 -45.61 -1.10 -3.33
N GLY A 147 -44.90 -0.15 -2.70
CA GLY A 147 -44.59 -0.17 -1.26
C GLY A 147 -43.75 1.04 -0.86
N SER A 148 -44.25 1.85 0.06
CA SER A 148 -43.85 3.24 0.33
C SER A 148 -42.79 3.40 1.42
N SER A 149 -42.10 4.56 1.37
CA SER A 149 -41.65 5.42 2.46
C SER A 149 -40.63 4.94 3.52
N SER A 150 -39.45 5.56 3.51
CA SER A 150 -38.85 6.34 4.63
C SER A 150 -37.45 6.81 4.18
N GLN A 151 -37.28 8.11 3.89
CA GLN A 151 -36.61 9.08 4.77
C GLN A 151 -35.31 8.59 5.41
N GLY A 152 -34.21 9.22 5.00
CA GLY A 152 -32.89 9.05 5.59
C GLY A 152 -31.82 9.70 4.72
N GLY A 153 -31.94 11.00 4.50
CA GLY A 153 -30.90 11.79 3.83
C GLY A 153 -29.70 11.99 4.75
N SER A 154 -28.50 11.74 4.22
CA SER A 154 -27.23 12.29 4.71
C SER A 154 -26.33 12.51 3.51
N SER A 155 -26.66 13.53 2.73
CA SER A 155 -25.79 14.06 1.68
C SER A 155 -24.67 14.88 2.33
N SER A 156 -23.51 14.25 2.43
CA SER A 156 -22.21 14.79 2.04
C SER A 156 -22.06 16.31 2.18
N GLY A 157 -21.78 16.75 3.40
CA GLY A 157 -21.18 18.06 3.62
C GLY A 157 -19.78 18.08 3.01
N SER A 158 -19.61 18.78 1.90
CA SER A 158 -18.30 19.26 1.43
C SER A 158 -17.81 20.32 2.42
N GLY A 159 -17.21 19.87 3.51
CA GLY A 159 -16.34 20.70 4.34
C GLY A 159 -14.91 20.43 3.88
N SER A 160 -14.15 21.48 3.61
CA SER A 160 -12.71 21.42 3.36
C SER A 160 -12.03 20.75 4.55
N GLN A 161 -11.89 19.42 4.49
CA GLN A 161 -11.23 18.66 5.53
C GLN A 161 -9.75 18.99 5.41
N GLY A 162 -9.24 19.73 6.38
CA GLY A 162 -7.80 19.83 6.58
C GLY A 162 -7.18 18.43 6.69
N PRO A 163 -5.86 18.33 6.58
CA PRO A 163 -5.18 17.04 6.61
C PRO A 163 -5.58 16.23 7.85
N GLU A 164 -5.84 14.94 7.65
CA GLU A 164 -6.21 14.03 8.74
C GLU A 164 -5.00 13.80 9.65
N TRP A 165 -5.08 14.31 10.88
CA TRP A 165 -4.05 14.16 11.88
C TRP A 165 -4.19 12.83 12.62
N VAL A 166 -3.15 12.01 12.55
CA VAL A 166 -3.05 10.73 13.24
C VAL A 166 -2.15 10.89 14.47
N TRP A 167 -2.61 10.43 15.64
CA TRP A 167 -1.81 10.43 16.86
C TRP A 167 -0.77 9.31 16.82
N ASP A 168 0.51 9.65 16.97
CA ASP A 168 1.59 8.68 17.10
C ASP A 168 1.93 8.49 18.59
N GLN A 169 1.60 7.31 19.12
CA GLN A 169 1.82 6.99 20.54
C GLN A 169 3.30 6.82 20.90
N ALA A 170 4.17 6.47 19.94
CA ALA A 170 5.60 6.31 20.19
C ALA A 170 6.31 7.65 20.35
N TYR A 171 5.81 8.68 19.65
CA TYR A 171 6.38 10.03 19.66
C TYR A 171 5.56 11.02 20.49
N GLY A 172 4.37 10.64 20.97
CA GLY A 172 3.51 11.50 21.77
C GLY A 172 3.06 12.74 21.01
N GLN A 173 2.87 12.62 19.69
CA GLN A 173 2.60 13.75 18.82
C GLN A 173 1.71 13.37 17.63
N TYR A 174 0.94 14.33 17.14
CA TYR A 174 0.20 14.19 15.89
C TYR A 174 1.11 14.34 14.67
N LYS A 175 0.80 13.58 13.62
CA LYS A 175 1.35 13.74 12.27
C LYS A 175 0.24 13.59 11.25
N TYR A 176 0.40 14.20 10.09
CA TYR A 176 -0.48 13.94 8.94
C TYR A 176 0.37 13.57 7.73
N TRP A 177 -0.24 12.88 6.77
CA TRP A 177 0.42 12.62 5.50
C TRP A 177 0.24 13.82 4.57
N ASP A 178 1.34 14.50 4.24
CA ASP A 178 1.34 15.56 3.24
C ASP A 178 1.49 14.92 1.85
N ALA A 179 0.39 14.88 1.11
CA ALA A 179 0.37 14.34 -0.25
C ALA A 179 1.18 15.17 -1.25
N ALA A 180 1.37 16.47 -1.02
CA ALA A 180 2.16 17.33 -1.89
C ALA A 180 3.67 17.15 -1.67
N ALA A 181 4.08 16.96 -0.41
CA ALA A 181 5.46 16.68 -0.05
C ALA A 181 5.80 15.18 -0.01
N ASN A 182 4.79 14.32 -0.17
CA ASN A 182 4.89 12.87 -0.16
C ASN A 182 5.64 12.32 1.08
N ARG A 183 5.31 12.87 2.25
CA ARG A 183 5.93 12.54 3.53
C ARG A 183 4.97 12.74 4.70
N TRP A 184 5.24 12.06 5.80
CA TRP A 184 4.60 12.37 7.08
C TRP A 184 5.15 13.70 7.61
N VAL A 185 4.26 14.63 7.91
CA VAL A 185 4.58 15.93 8.51
C VAL A 185 4.08 15.93 9.95
N TRP A 186 5.00 16.18 10.87
CA TRP A 186 4.74 16.22 12.30
C TRP A 186 4.11 17.56 12.70
N ALA A 187 3.21 17.56 13.69
CA ALA A 187 2.55 18.78 14.18
C ALA A 187 3.54 19.87 14.63
N SER A 188 4.71 19.47 15.13
CA SER A 188 5.82 20.34 15.51
C SER A 188 6.49 21.05 14.32
N GLU A 189 6.43 20.47 13.11
CA GLU A 189 7.00 21.09 11.90
C GLU A 189 6.14 22.21 11.34
N VAL A 190 4.83 22.16 11.59
CA VAL A 190 3.87 23.09 10.95
C VAL A 190 3.72 24.41 11.71
N GLY A 191 4.34 24.53 12.89
CA GLY A 191 4.37 25.76 13.70
C GLY A 191 2.98 26.36 13.94
N GLN A 192 2.30 25.94 15.01
CA GLN A 192 1.13 26.70 15.50
C GLN A 192 1.54 28.04 16.10
#